data_AF-A0A520MKX4-F1
#
_entry.id   AF-A0A520MKX4-F1
#
_cell.length_a   1.000
_cell.length_b   1.000
_cell.length_c   1.000
_cell.angle_alpha   90.00
_cell.angle_beta   90.00
_cell.angle_gamma   90.00
#
_symmetry.space_group_name_H-M   'P 1'
#
loop_
_entity.id
_entity.type
_entity.pdbx_description
1 polymer ?
#
loop_
_entity_poly.entity_id
_entity_poly.type
_entity_poly.pdbx_seq_one_letter_code
_entity_poly.pdbx_strand_id
1 'polypeptide(L)' 'MEKLTGLFNLPGEGFVVQLRDGSTSSLYDKQGLQFLILDRKQKGLDTTVAEKALAQMNSIQNSIGLHF' A
#
# COMPACT_ATOMS: atom_id res chain seq x y z
N MET A 1 2.44 12.85 9.56
CA MET A 1 1.36 11.87 9.85
C MET A 1 0.97 11.30 8.52
N GLU A 2 1.31 10.04 8.31
CA GLU A 2 1.17 9.36 7.03
C GLU A 2 -0.31 9.25 6.65
N LYS A 3 -0.59 9.37 5.35
CA LYS A 3 -1.93 9.21 4.79
C LYS A 3 -1.87 8.38 3.53
N LEU A 4 -2.85 7.51 3.37
CA LEU A 4 -3.15 6.89 2.09
C LEU A 4 -3.84 7.92 1.20
N THR A 5 -3.21 8.30 0.10
CA THR A 5 -3.67 9.39 -0.78
C THR A 5 -4.20 8.92 -2.13
N GLY A 6 -3.93 7.67 -2.52
CA GLY A 6 -4.47 7.13 -3.76
C GLY A 6 -4.14 5.65 -3.98
N LEU A 7 -4.87 5.06 -4.91
CA LEU A 7 -4.63 3.73 -5.46
C LEU A 7 -4.74 3.83 -6.98
N PHE A 8 -3.75 3.27 -7.67
CA PHE A 8 -3.56 3.40 -9.11
C PHE A 8 -3.37 2.02 -9.71
N ASN A 9 -3.87 1.82 -10.93
CA ASN A 9 -3.53 0.67 -11.76
C ASN A 9 -2.55 1.12 -12.83
N LEU A 10 -1.27 0.76 -12.68
CA LEU A 10 -0.20 1.17 -13.58
C LEU A 10 0.08 0.06 -14.61
N PRO A 11 0.24 0.41 -15.90
CA PRO A 11 0.58 -0.56 -16.92
C PRO A 11 1.95 -1.20 -16.63
N GLY A 12 2.00 -2.53 -16.58
CA GLY A 12 3.22 -3.31 -16.30
C GLY A 12 3.51 -3.56 -14.81
N GLU A 13 2.99 -2.73 -13.89
CA GLU A 13 3.19 -2.88 -12.44
C GLU A 13 1.93 -3.37 -11.70
N GLY A 14 0.75 -3.18 -12.29
CA GLY A 14 -0.52 -3.51 -11.66
C GLY A 14 -0.93 -2.47 -10.61
N PHE A 15 -1.58 -2.93 -9.53
CA PHE A 15 -2.07 -2.03 -8.49
C PHE A 15 -0.96 -1.54 -7.57
N VAL A 16 -0.87 -0.23 -7.44
CA VAL A 16 0.00 0.44 -6.47
C VAL A 16 -0.80 1.42 -5.62
N VAL A 17 -0.40 1.60 -4.37
CA VAL A 17 -0.95 2.62 -3.48
C VAL A 17 0.05 3.75 -3.29
N GLN A 18 -0.46 4.95 -3.02
CA GLN A 18 0.34 6.09 -2.64
C GLN A 18 0.18 6.38 -1.15
N LEU A 19 1.30 6.33 -0.43
CA LEU A 19 1.40 6.79 0.95
C LEU A 19 2.13 8.13 0.95
N ARG A 20 1.55 9.13 1.63
CA ARG A 20 2.13 10.47 1.79
C ARG A 20 2.46 10.74 3.24
N ASP A 21 3.70 11.09 3.52
CA ASP A 21 4.11 11.64 4.81
C ASP A 21 4.75 13.01 4.62
N GLY A 22 4.06 14.04 5.15
CA GLY A 22 4.43 15.44 4.92
C GLY A 22 4.42 15.79 3.42
N SER A 23 5.57 16.22 2.91
CA SER A 23 5.78 16.54 1.49
C SER A 23 6.21 15.33 0.64
N THR A 24 6.55 14.21 1.27
CA THR A 24 7.05 13.01 0.57
C THR A 24 5.89 12.11 0.19
N SER A 25 5.86 11.66 -1.07
CA SER A 25 4.90 10.65 -1.54
C SER A 25 5.67 9.45 -2.08
N SER A 26 5.30 8.27 -1.60
CA SER A 26 5.90 6.98 -2.00
C SER A 26 4.82 6.08 -2.59
N LEU A 27 5.18 5.34 -3.64
CA LEU A 27 4.32 4.33 -4.24
C LEU A 27 4.75 2.94 -3.78
N TYR A 28 3.78 2.09 -3.49
CA TYR A 28 4.02 0.71 -3.08
C TYR A 28 3.06 -0.22 -3.82
N ASP A 29 3.60 -1.26 -4.41
CA ASP A 29 2.83 -2.43 -4.82
C ASP A 29 2.48 -3.30 -3.60
N LYS A 30 1.81 -4.44 -3.84
CA LYS A 30 1.41 -5.37 -2.77
C LYS A 30 2.60 -5.91 -1.96
N GLN A 31 3.66 -6.35 -2.63
CA GLN A 31 4.86 -6.89 -1.99
C GLN A 31 5.60 -5.78 -1.25
N GLY A 32 5.73 -4.59 -1.85
CA GLY A 32 6.31 -3.42 -1.21
C GLY A 32 5.57 -3.03 0.09
N LEU A 33 4.23 -3.06 0.08
CA LEU A 33 3.42 -2.82 1.28
C LEU A 33 3.63 -3.88 2.37
N GLN A 34 3.65 -5.16 2.00
CA GLN A 34 3.86 -6.26 2.93
C GLN A 34 5.24 -6.15 3.61
N PHE A 35 6.27 -5.84 2.82
CA PHE A 35 7.61 -5.60 3.34
C PHE A 35 7.63 -4.39 4.29
N LEU A 36 7.02 -3.27 3.89
CA LEU A 36 6.94 -2.06 4.72
C LEU A 36 6.30 -2.32 6.08
N ILE A 37 5.20 -3.08 6.11
CA ILE A 37 4.51 -3.45 7.35
C ILE A 37 5.41 -4.30 8.24
N LEU A 38 6.10 -5.29 7.67
CA LEU A 38 7.02 -6.16 8.42
C LEU A 38 8.18 -5.36 9.02
N ASP A 39 8.84 -4.52 8.21
CA ASP A 39 9.95 -3.66 8.64
C ASP A 39 9.53 -2.73 9.80
N ARG A 40 8.36 -2.10 9.68
CA ARG A 40 7.84 -1.20 10.72
C ARG A 40 7.45 -1.93 11.99
N LYS A 41 6.84 -3.12 11.91
CA LYS A 41 6.55 -3.95 13.09
C LYS A 41 7.83 -4.32 13.85
N GLN A 42 8.90 -4.68 13.14
CA GLN A 42 10.19 -4.98 13.77
C GLN A 42 10.81 -3.77 14.47
N LYS A 43 10.56 -2.56 13.95
CA LYS A 43 11.05 -1.29 14.51
C LYS A 43 10.11 -0.66 15.55
N GLY A 44 8.96 -1.27 15.84
CA GLY A 44 7.94 -0.70 16.74
C GLY A 44 7.30 0.58 16.20
N LEU A 45 7.25 0.75 14.88
CA LEU A 45 6.67 1.91 14.20
C LEU A 45 5.19 1.67 13.85
N ASP A 46 4.44 2.76 13.67
CA ASP A 46 3.03 2.69 13.26
C ASP A 46 2.88 2.02 11.89
N THR A 47 1.98 1.04 11.82
CA THR A 47 1.65 0.30 10.60
C THR A 47 0.22 0.51 10.13
N THR A 48 -0.59 1.25 10.89
CA THR A 48 -2.03 1.40 10.66
C THR A 48 -2.36 1.83 9.23
N VAL A 49 -1.63 2.82 8.71
CA VAL A 49 -1.89 3.35 7.36
C VAL A 49 -1.49 2.35 6.27
N ALA A 50 -0.34 1.69 6.42
CA ALA A 50 0.14 0.69 5.47
C ALA A 50 -0.76 -0.56 5.46
N GLU A 51 -1.22 -1.02 6.62
CA GLU A 51 -2.16 -2.14 6.74
C GLU A 51 -3.52 -1.81 6.11
N LYS A 52 -4.03 -0.59 6.34
CA LYS A 52 -5.26 -0.12 5.70
C LYS A 52 -5.12 -0.05 4.17
N ALA A 53 -3.98 0.41 3.67
CA ALA A 53 -3.70 0.47 2.23
C ALA A 53 -3.65 -0.93 1.61
N LEU A 54 -3.01 -1.89 2.27
CA LEU A 54 -2.96 -3.28 1.83
C LEU A 54 -4.34 -3.93 1.82
N ALA A 55 -5.16 -3.70 2.85
CA ALA A 55 -6.54 -4.19 2.91
C ALA A 55 -7.39 -3.63 1.76
N GLN A 56 -7.27 -2.33 1.47
CA GLN A 56 -7.98 -1.71 0.35
C GLN A 56 -7.51 -2.25 -1.01
N MET A 57 -6.21 -2.42 -1.21
CA MET A 57 -5.66 -3.01 -2.43
C MET A 57 -6.20 -4.42 -2.66
N ASN A 58 -6.18 -5.28 -1.64
CA ASN A 58 -6.72 -6.64 -1.75
C ASN A 58 -8.23 -6.66 -2.03
N SER A 59 -9.00 -5.77 -1.39
CA SER A 59 -10.44 -5.66 -1.63
C SER A 59 -10.74 -5.28 -3.09
N ILE A 60 -9.96 -4.37 -3.66
CA ILE A 60 -10.12 -3.92 -5.03
C ILE A 60 -9.69 -5.02 -6.00
N GLN A 61 -8.53 -5.65 -5.81
CA GLN A 61 -8.11 -6.79 -6.64
C GLN A 61 -9.16 -7.90 -6.68
N ASN A 62 -9.72 -8.25 -5.52
CA ASN A 62 -10.77 -9.26 -5.42
C ASN A 62 -12.07 -8.82 -6.13
N SER A 63 -12.48 -7.56 -5.96
CA SER A 63 -13.71 -7.02 -6.59
C SER A 63 -13.64 -6.96 -8.11
N ILE A 64 -12.45 -6.79 -8.69
CA ILE A 64 -12.28 -6.71 -10.15
C ILE A 64 -11.95 -8.10 -10.73
N GLY A 65 -11.95 -9.16 -9.92
CA GLY A 65 -11.64 -10.52 -10.36
C GLY A 65 -10.19 -10.71 -10.84
N LEU A 66 -9.30 -9.79 -10.49
CA LEU A 66 -7.88 -9.87 -10.83
C LEU A 66 -7.18 -10.78 -9.81
N HIS A 67 -7.31 -12.09 -10.04
CA HIS A 67 -6.44 -13.11 -9.47
C HIS A 67 -5.16 -13.14 -10.32
N PHE A 68 -4.05 -12.61 -9.78
CA PHE A 68 -2.72 -12.87 -10.31
C PHE A 68 -2.10 -14.02 -9.52
#